data_AF-A0A2E0GQI7-F1
#
_entry.id   AF-A0A2E0GQI7-F1
#
_cell.length_a   1.000
_cell.length_b   1.000
_cell.length_c   1.000
_cell.angle_alpha   90.00
_cell.angle_beta   90.00
_cell.angle_gamma   90.00
#
_symmetry.space_group_name_H-M   'P 1'
#
loop_
_entity.id
_entity.type
_entity.pdbx_description
1 polymer ?
#
loop_
_entity_poly.entity_id
_entity_poly.type
_entity_poly.pdbx_seq_one_letter_code
_entity_poly.pdbx_strand_id
1 'polypeptide(L)'
;GFHVEYSGMAFAIFFIAEYANMILISALIAILFFGGWLSPFTSTLIQIDQGSNMLLLNNAYSFLVSDGIHWFIIKTFFFMFTFIWFRATFPRYRYDQIMRLGWKILIPITLFWIMIEIIAIYFKIAPWFV
;
A
#
# COMPACT_ATOMS: atom_id res chain seq x y z
N GLY A 1 26.59 -11.53 12.06
CA GLY A 1 25.34 -10.77 11.89
C GLY A 1 24.63 -10.75 13.23
N PHE A 2 23.92 -9.68 13.56
CA PHE A 2 23.36 -9.48 14.91
C PHE A 2 22.37 -10.59 15.34
N HIS A 3 21.77 -11.32 14.39
CA HIS A 3 20.89 -12.46 14.70
C HIS A 3 21.59 -13.67 15.34
N VAL A 4 22.94 -13.73 15.37
CA VAL A 4 23.69 -14.87 15.93
C VAL A 4 23.81 -14.78 17.46
N GLU A 5 23.60 -13.59 18.03
CA GLU A 5 23.75 -13.34 19.47
C GLU A 5 22.49 -13.69 20.28
N TYR A 6 21.38 -13.99 19.61
CA TYR A 6 20.09 -14.27 20.23
C TYR A 6 19.69 -15.74 20.02
N SER A 7 19.24 -16.39 21.09
CA SER A 7 18.77 -17.78 21.08
C SER A 7 17.31 -17.90 21.51
N GLY A 8 16.61 -18.91 20.97
CA GLY A 8 15.25 -19.31 21.38
C GLY A 8 14.21 -18.20 21.24
N MET A 9 13.71 -17.69 22.38
CA MET A 9 12.59 -16.75 22.44
C MET A 9 12.95 -15.35 21.95
N ALA A 10 14.17 -14.87 22.24
CA ALA A 10 14.63 -13.56 21.76
C ALA A 10 14.73 -13.55 20.22
N PHE A 11 15.25 -14.63 19.63
CA PHE A 11 15.27 -14.82 18.18
C PHE A 11 13.85 -14.78 17.60
N ALA A 12 12.89 -15.50 18.20
CA ALA A 12 11.50 -15.51 17.74
C ALA A 12 10.87 -14.11 17.75
N ILE A 13 11.12 -13.30 18.78
CA ILE A 13 10.61 -11.91 18.87
C ILE A 13 11.16 -11.05 17.72
N PHE A 14 12.44 -11.20 17.36
CA PHE A 14 13.01 -10.46 16.22
C PHE A 14 12.31 -10.80 14.90
N PHE A 15 12.05 -12.09 14.62
CA PHE A 15 11.31 -12.47 13.40
C PHE A 15 9.87 -11.95 13.43
N ILE A 16 9.15 -12.14 14.54
CA ILE A 16 7.78 -11.66 14.67
C ILE A 16 7.73 -10.14 14.46
N ALA A 17 8.68 -9.39 15.02
CA ALA A 17 8.77 -7.94 14.84
C ALA A 17 9.05 -7.55 13.38
N GLU A 18 9.94 -8.26 12.67
CA GLU A 18 10.21 -8.02 11.25
C GLU A 18 8.97 -8.25 10.38
N TYR A 19 8.24 -9.35 10.60
CA TYR A 19 6.99 -9.64 9.90
C TYR A 19 5.87 -8.67 10.27
N ALA A 20 5.75 -8.30 11.54
CA ALA A 20 4.78 -7.30 11.98
C ALA A 20 5.04 -5.94 11.31
N ASN A 21 6.32 -5.54 11.17
CA ASN A 21 6.68 -4.30 10.48
C ASN A 21 6.34 -4.35 8.98
N MET A 22 6.54 -5.49 8.32
CA MET A 22 6.12 -5.66 6.91
C MET A 22 4.60 -5.53 6.74
N ILE A 23 3.80 -6.10 7.65
CA ILE A 23 2.33 -5.96 7.63
C ILE A 23 1.93 -4.51 7.89
N LEU A 24 2.55 -3.86 8.88
CA LEU A 24 2.26 -2.46 9.24
C LEU A 24 2.55 -1.52 8.07
N ILE A 25 3.72 -1.64 7.43
CA ILE A 25 4.08 -0.79 6.28
C ILE A 25 3.13 -1.03 5.11
N SER A 26 2.76 -2.29 4.84
CA SER A 26 1.78 -2.64 3.79
C SER A 26 0.41 -2.00 4.06
N ALA A 27 -0.04 -2.02 5.31
CA ALA A 27 -1.28 -1.38 5.74
C ALA A 27 -1.21 0.15 5.60
N LEU A 28 -0.09 0.78 5.98
CA LEU A 28 0.12 2.22 5.83
C LEU A 28 0.10 2.64 4.35
N ILE A 29 0.74 1.88 3.47
CA ILE A 29 0.72 2.16 2.02
C ILE A 29 -0.70 2.09 1.48
N ALA A 30 -1.47 1.06 1.89
CA ALA A 30 -2.86 0.90 1.46
C ALA A 30 -3.74 2.09 1.91
N ILE A 31 -3.54 2.62 3.12
CA ILE A 31 -4.31 3.74 3.67
C ILE A 31 -3.89 5.07 3.03
N LEU A 32 -2.60 5.39 3.05
CA LEU A 32 -2.10 6.72 2.68
C LEU A 32 -2.15 6.97 1.17
N PHE A 33 -1.91 5.95 0.34
CA PHE A 33 -1.78 6.12 -1.11
C PHE A 33 -2.94 5.51 -1.91
N PHE A 34 -3.56 4.43 -1.43
CA PHE A 34 -4.58 3.68 -2.18
C PHE A 34 -6.01 3.85 -1.65
N GLY A 35 -6.25 4.87 -0.82
CA GLY A 35 -7.59 5.22 -0.33
C GLY A 35 -8.20 4.21 0.65
N GLY A 36 -7.40 3.32 1.24
CA GLY A 36 -7.79 2.37 2.28
C GLY A 36 -9.04 1.55 1.94
N TRP A 37 -10.17 1.99 2.48
CA TRP A 37 -11.48 1.34 2.48
C TRP A 37 -12.30 1.59 1.22
N LEU A 38 -11.90 2.58 0.41
CA LEU A 38 -12.60 2.96 -0.81
C LEU A 38 -12.46 1.88 -1.87
N SER A 39 -13.59 1.50 -2.45
CA SER A 39 -13.65 0.64 -3.62
C SER A 39 -13.07 1.38 -4.83
N PRO A 40 -12.19 0.74 -5.63
CA PRO A 40 -11.74 1.32 -6.90
C PRO A 40 -12.85 1.31 -7.97
N PHE A 41 -13.93 0.57 -7.74
CA PHE A 41 -15.07 0.49 -8.63
C PHE A 41 -16.08 1.57 -8.26
N THR A 42 -16.40 2.43 -9.23
CA THR A 42 -17.37 3.52 -9.05
C THR A 42 -18.76 2.94 -8.79
N SER A 43 -19.46 3.53 -7.83
CA SER A 43 -20.89 3.31 -7.51
C SER A 43 -21.84 3.46 -8.72
N THR A 44 -21.36 3.96 -9.86
CA THR A 44 -22.09 4.00 -11.14
C THR A 44 -22.35 2.60 -11.72
N LEU A 45 -21.52 1.60 -11.40
CA LEU A 45 -21.80 0.20 -11.79
C LEU A 45 -23.05 -0.36 -11.10
N ILE A 46 -23.42 0.15 -9.92
CA ILE A 46 -24.63 -0.24 -9.19
C ILE A 46 -25.91 0.24 -9.93
N GLN A 47 -25.84 1.35 -10.67
CA GLN A 47 -26.99 1.90 -11.39
C GLN A 47 -27.39 1.07 -12.62
N ILE A 48 -26.49 0.23 -13.16
CA ILE A 48 -26.75 -0.57 -14.36
C ILE A 48 -27.42 -1.92 -14.01
N ASP A 49 -27.29 -2.42 -12.78
CA ASP A 49 -27.73 -3.78 -12.39
C ASP A 49 -29.03 -3.81 -11.56
N GLN A 50 -29.78 -2.70 -11.44
CA GLN A 50 -31.12 -2.70 -10.82
C GLN A 50 -32.19 -3.44 -11.65
N GLY A 51 -31.86 -3.94 -12.85
CA GLY A 51 -32.79 -4.62 -13.77
C GLY A 51 -32.78 -6.16 -13.73
N SER A 52 -31.79 -6.80 -13.12
CA SER A 52 -31.65 -8.28 -13.14
C SER A 52 -32.00 -8.88 -11.77
N ASN A 53 -33.18 -9.49 -11.67
CA ASN A 53 -33.61 -10.28 -10.51
C ASN A 53 -32.77 -11.57 -10.35
N MET A 54 -31.54 -11.48 -9.88
CA MET A 54 -30.74 -12.64 -9.44
C MET A 54 -30.14 -12.40 -8.05
N LEU A 55 -30.94 -12.71 -7.03
CA LEU A 55 -30.76 -12.39 -5.61
C LEU A 55 -29.40 -12.85 -5.00
N LEU A 56 -28.84 -13.97 -5.46
CA LEU A 56 -27.61 -14.55 -4.89
C LEU A 56 -26.33 -13.89 -5.41
N LEU A 57 -26.33 -13.54 -6.70
CA LEU A 57 -25.23 -12.83 -7.32
C LEU A 57 -25.27 -11.35 -6.94
N ASN A 58 -26.47 -10.75 -6.82
CA ASN A 58 -26.67 -9.37 -6.40
C ASN A 58 -26.08 -9.08 -4.99
N ASN A 59 -26.20 -10.01 -4.04
CA ASN A 59 -25.61 -9.85 -2.71
C ASN A 59 -24.07 -9.92 -2.70
N ALA A 60 -23.48 -10.75 -3.56
CA ALA A 60 -22.03 -10.82 -3.70
C ALA A 60 -21.48 -9.58 -4.42
N TYR A 61 -22.19 -9.11 -5.46
CA TYR A 61 -21.83 -7.89 -6.18
C TYR A 61 -21.99 -6.64 -5.30
N SER A 62 -23.04 -6.56 -4.47
CA SER A 62 -23.20 -5.43 -3.53
C SER A 62 -22.11 -5.43 -2.44
N PHE A 63 -21.69 -6.60 -1.94
CA PHE A 63 -20.59 -6.69 -0.98
C PHE A 63 -19.24 -6.27 -1.59
N LEU A 64 -18.94 -6.67 -2.82
CA LEU A 64 -17.68 -6.32 -3.50
C LEU A 64 -17.61 -4.87 -3.94
N VAL A 65 -18.75 -4.24 -4.25
CA VAL A 65 -18.78 -2.83 -4.69
C VAL A 65 -18.95 -1.88 -3.52
N SER A 66 -19.49 -2.33 -2.38
CA SER A 66 -19.55 -1.54 -1.16
C SER A 66 -18.15 -1.15 -0.68
N ASP A 67 -18.00 0.09 -0.25
CA ASP A 67 -16.83 0.49 0.54
C ASP A 67 -16.80 -0.33 1.83
N GLY A 68 -15.64 -0.85 2.20
CA GLY A 68 -15.57 -1.78 3.32
C GLY A 68 -14.17 -2.28 3.66
N ILE A 69 -14.08 -2.94 4.82
CA ILE A 69 -12.82 -3.50 5.36
C ILE A 69 -12.20 -4.54 4.42
N HIS A 70 -13.02 -5.22 3.61
CA HIS A 70 -12.55 -6.24 2.68
C HIS A 70 -11.56 -5.64 1.67
N TRP A 71 -11.79 -4.41 1.17
CA TRP A 71 -10.85 -3.74 0.26
C TRP A 71 -9.54 -3.39 0.92
N PHE A 72 -9.58 -2.93 2.17
CA PHE A 72 -8.37 -2.65 2.94
C PHE A 72 -7.53 -3.93 3.15
N ILE A 73 -8.18 -5.03 3.51
CA ILE A 73 -7.53 -6.33 3.70
C ILE A 73 -6.90 -6.81 2.38
N ILE A 74 -7.66 -6.77 1.27
CA ILE A 74 -7.17 -7.19 -0.05
C ILE A 74 -5.96 -6.36 -0.50
N LYS A 75 -6.02 -5.03 -0.38
CA LYS A 75 -4.90 -4.13 -0.73
C LYS A 75 -3.67 -4.42 0.15
N THR A 76 -3.87 -4.64 1.44
CA THR A 76 -2.78 -4.98 2.38
C THR A 76 -2.12 -6.31 2.01
N PHE A 77 -2.90 -7.34 1.68
CA PHE A 77 -2.38 -8.63 1.20
C PHE A 77 -1.63 -8.50 -0.11
N PHE A 78 -2.10 -7.67 -1.04
CA PHE A 78 -1.42 -7.40 -2.31
C PHE A 78 -0.04 -6.75 -2.10
N PHE A 79 0.08 -5.76 -1.20
CA PHE A 79 1.37 -5.16 -0.87
C PHE A 79 2.31 -6.13 -0.14
N MET A 80 1.77 -6.95 0.78
CA MET A 80 2.57 -7.98 1.43
C MET A 80 3.11 -9.01 0.43
N PHE A 81 2.28 -9.46 -0.52
CA PHE A 81 2.72 -10.32 -1.62
C PHE A 81 3.84 -9.66 -2.43
N THR A 82 3.69 -8.37 -2.73
CA THR A 82 4.70 -7.58 -3.44
C THR A 82 6.03 -7.50 -2.68
N PHE A 83 6.04 -7.35 -1.35
CA PHE A 83 7.26 -7.40 -0.54
C PHE A 83 7.98 -8.75 -0.63
N ILE A 84 7.22 -9.85 -0.55
CA ILE A 84 7.78 -11.20 -0.68
C ILE A 84 8.33 -11.42 -2.10
N TRP A 85 7.61 -10.96 -3.13
CA TRP A 85 8.03 -11.07 -4.52
C TRP A 85 9.29 -10.25 -4.80
N PHE A 86 9.39 -9.02 -4.29
CA PHE A 86 10.58 -8.19 -4.43
C PHE A 86 11.80 -8.78 -3.73
N ARG A 87 11.61 -9.37 -2.53
CA ARG A 87 12.69 -10.09 -1.84
C ARG A 87 13.22 -11.27 -2.66
N ALA A 88 12.36 -11.94 -3.43
CA ALA A 88 12.75 -13.06 -4.27
C ALA A 88 13.42 -12.62 -5.59
N THR A 89 13.02 -11.48 -6.15
CA THR A 89 13.44 -11.05 -7.49
C THR A 89 14.73 -10.22 -7.48
N PHE A 90 14.92 -9.35 -6.49
CA PHE A 90 16.06 -8.43 -6.53
C PHE A 90 17.35 -9.04 -6.00
N PRO A 91 18.47 -8.89 -6.74
CA PRO A 91 19.80 -9.16 -6.22
C PRO A 91 20.10 -8.30 -4.98
N ARG A 92 20.87 -8.86 -4.05
CA ARG A 92 21.21 -8.18 -2.79
C ARG A 92 21.97 -6.88 -3.06
N TYR A 93 21.41 -5.74 -2.64
CA TYR A 93 22.08 -4.44 -2.69
C TYR A 93 23.07 -4.26 -1.54
N ARG A 94 24.22 -3.64 -1.82
CA ARG A 94 25.23 -3.31 -0.81
C ARG A 94 24.82 -2.05 -0.03
N TYR A 95 25.25 -1.96 1.24
CA TYR A 95 24.99 -0.81 2.11
C TYR A 95 25.32 0.55 1.45
N ASP A 96 26.49 0.65 0.80
CA ASP A 96 26.93 1.88 0.14
C ASP A 96 26.01 2.33 -1.01
N GLN A 97 25.36 1.36 -1.67
CA GLN A 97 24.43 1.61 -2.76
C GLN A 97 23.08 2.10 -2.21
N ILE A 98 22.61 1.49 -1.11
CA ILE A 98 21.37 1.89 -0.43
C ILE A 98 21.51 3.30 0.15
N MET A 99 22.63 3.60 0.81
CA MET A 99 22.90 4.93 1.35
C MET A 99 22.95 5.99 0.24
N ARG A 100 23.57 5.65 -0.90
CA ARG A 100 23.60 6.55 -2.06
C ARG A 100 22.21 6.77 -2.66
N LEU A 101 21.40 5.72 -2.76
CA LEU A 101 20.03 5.82 -3.29
C LEU A 101 19.15 6.67 -2.38
N GLY A 102 19.22 6.46 -1.06
CA GLY A 102 18.50 7.28 -0.08
C GLY A 102 18.91 8.75 -0.14
N TRP A 103 20.20 9.02 0.04
CA TRP A 103 20.69 10.39 0.20
C TRP A 103 20.79 11.20 -1.10
N LYS A 104 21.12 10.55 -2.22
CA LYS A 104 21.33 11.28 -3.49
C LYS A 104 20.12 11.28 -4.41
N ILE A 105 19.20 10.33 -4.28
CA ILE A 105 18.09 10.16 -5.22
C ILE A 105 16.75 10.36 -4.51
N LEU A 106 16.49 9.65 -3.40
CA LEU A 106 15.18 9.70 -2.74
C LEU A 106 14.90 11.01 -1.98
N ILE A 107 15.89 11.62 -1.34
CA ILE A 107 15.67 12.91 -0.65
C ILE A 107 15.42 14.05 -1.65
N PRO A 108 16.24 14.22 -2.71
CA PRO A 108 16.00 15.29 -3.67
C PRO A 108 14.69 15.13 -4.46
N ILE A 109 14.30 13.89 -4.79
CA ILE A 109 13.06 13.66 -5.55
C ILE A 109 11.81 14.01 -4.73
N THR A 110 11.76 13.71 -3.43
CA THR A 110 10.62 14.06 -2.57
C THR A 110 10.53 15.56 -2.35
N LEU A 111 11.67 16.24 -2.17
CA LEU A 111 11.74 17.71 -2.10
C LEU A 111 11.22 18.37 -3.38
N PHE A 112 11.65 17.86 -4.54
CA PHE A 112 11.18 18.34 -5.83
C PHE A 112 9.67 18.12 -6.01
N TRP A 113 9.16 16.96 -5.58
CA TRP A 113 7.73 16.65 -5.64
C TRP A 113 6.89 17.60 -4.75
N ILE A 114 7.36 17.90 -3.54
CA ILE A 114 6.71 18.88 -2.65
C ILE A 114 6.67 20.26 -3.31
N MET A 115 7.74 20.69 -3.97
CA MET A 115 7.74 21.97 -4.70
C MET A 115 6.70 21.97 -5.83
N ILE A 116 6.57 20.87 -6.58
CA ILE A 116 5.54 20.71 -7.62
C ILE A 116 4.16 20.80 -7.00
N GLU A 117 3.90 20.13 -5.88
CA GLU A 117 2.60 20.18 -5.19
C GLU A 117 2.27 21.61 -4.75
N ILE A 118 3.23 22.36 -4.19
CA ILE A 118 3.02 23.77 -3.80
C ILE A 118 2.64 24.63 -5.01
N ILE A 119 3.32 24.46 -6.15
CA ILE A 119 3.04 25.20 -7.38
C ILE A 119 1.67 24.80 -7.94
N ALA A 120 1.36 23.51 -7.93
CA ALA A 120 0.08 23.00 -8.39
C ALA A 120 -1.08 23.59 -7.57
N ILE A 121 -0.90 23.70 -6.23
CA ILE A 121 -1.82 24.37 -5.29
C ILE A 121 -1.97 25.87 -5.61
N TYR A 122 -0.90 26.55 -6.00
CA TYR A 122 -0.98 27.96 -6.37
C TYR A 122 -1.82 28.20 -7.64
N PHE A 123 -1.70 27.33 -8.64
CA PHE A 123 -2.36 27.49 -9.95
C PHE A 123 -3.81 26.96 -10.03
N LYS A 124 -4.41 26.45 -8.94
CA LYS A 124 -5.80 25.95 -8.94
C LYS A 124 -6.07 24.81 -9.95
N ILE A 125 -5.06 23.99 -10.28
CA ILE A 125 -5.19 22.80 -11.16
C ILE A 125 -5.70 21.57 -10.39
N ALA A 126 -6.96 21.15 -10.57
CA ALA A 126 -7.52 19.92 -10.00
C ALA A 126 -6.65 18.68 -10.36
N PRO A 127 -6.42 17.67 -9.47
CA PRO A 127 -7.31 17.11 -8.42
C PRO A 127 -7.03 17.48 -6.94
N TRP A 128 -6.06 18.35 -6.64
CA TRP A 128 -5.61 18.65 -5.25
C TRP A 128 -6.38 19.80 -4.59
N PHE A 129 -7.42 20.30 -5.26
CA PHE A 129 -8.32 21.32 -4.77
C PHE A 129 -9.61 20.64 -4.34
N VAL A 130 -9.79 20.55 -3.03
CA VAL A 130 -11.12 20.46 -2.41
C VAL A 130 -11.39 21.80 -1.76
#